data_AF-D3CRF9-F1
#
_entry.id   AF-D3CRF9-F1
#
_cell.length_a   1.000
_cell.length_b   1.000
_cell.length_c   1.000
_cell.angle_alpha   90.00
_cell.angle_beta   90.00
_cell.angle_gamma   90.00
#
_symmetry.space_group_name_H-M   'P 1'
#
loop_
_entity.id
_entity.type
_entity.pdbx_description
1 polymer ?
#
loop_
_entity_poly.entity_id
_entity_poly.type
_entity_poly.pdbx_seq_one_letter_code
_entity_poly.pdbx_strand_id
1 'polypeptide(L)'
;MTTQEPAADTGAVVTYEVRGPVAVVTVNRPQYTNAQNSKVTYALDAAFVRATDDDDVKVIVLAGNGKHFSGGHDIGTPGRDIDETFDRRAVIWWDHVGRPGLDGRFARESEVYLGMCRRWREIPKPMIAMVQGACIAGGLMLAWSCDFIIASDDAFFSDPVVRMGIPGVEYFAHPWVMNPRAAKEFLYTGDRFPAWRAHQLGMVNHVVPRAELADFVFAMAGRIAAMPRLGLALTKKAVNQIEDIQGLRTGMDAAFGLHHAAHAHNAEVGTDSLGGLDAKAMARTNKQAAGEAVAGEAVAGEAVAGEAVAGEAVAGEAVAGEAVAGEAVAGEAVAGEAVAGEAVAGEAVAGEAVAGEAVAGEAVAGEAVAGEAVAGEAVAGEAVAGEAVAGEAVAGEAVAG
;
A
#
# COMPACT_ATOMS: atom_id res chain seq x y z
N MET A 1 12.07 -29.89 11.40
CA MET A 1 10.87 -29.10 11.68
C MET A 1 10.88 -28.73 13.16
N THR A 2 11.48 -27.59 13.48
CA THR A 2 11.36 -26.95 14.78
C THR A 2 10.38 -25.80 14.58
N THR A 3 9.14 -26.01 15.03
CA THR A 3 8.13 -24.95 15.12
C THR A 3 8.69 -23.84 15.99
N GLN A 4 8.98 -22.69 15.37
CA GLN A 4 9.40 -21.49 16.08
C GLN A 4 8.17 -20.98 16.85
N GLU A 5 8.21 -21.03 18.18
CA GLU A 5 7.19 -20.40 19.01
C GLU A 5 7.11 -18.90 18.66
N PRO A 6 5.90 -18.31 18.58
CA PRO A 6 5.78 -16.87 18.39
C PRO A 6 6.47 -16.17 19.56
N ALA A 7 7.37 -15.24 19.23
CA ALA A 7 8.00 -14.37 20.22
C ALA A 7 6.90 -13.71 21.07
N ALA A 8 7.03 -13.78 22.40
CA ALA A 8 6.10 -13.19 23.35
C ALA A 8 5.79 -11.74 22.95
N ASP A 9 4.49 -11.38 22.89
CA ASP A 9 4.06 -10.02 22.59
C ASP A 9 4.57 -9.08 23.70
N THR A 10 5.62 -8.33 23.38
CA THR A 10 6.25 -7.36 24.28
C THR A 10 5.53 -6.01 24.27
N GLY A 11 4.49 -5.85 23.44
CA GLY A 11 3.86 -4.54 23.18
C GLY A 11 4.77 -3.54 22.45
N ALA A 12 5.97 -3.95 22.03
CA ALA A 12 6.91 -3.10 21.31
C ALA A 12 6.47 -2.91 19.85
N VAL A 13 6.51 -1.66 19.36
CA VAL A 13 6.14 -1.30 17.98
C VAL A 13 7.16 -1.77 16.94
N VAL A 14 8.38 -2.10 17.37
CA VAL A 14 9.44 -2.74 16.60
C VAL A 14 10.07 -3.81 17.48
N THR A 15 10.28 -5.01 16.95
CA THR A 15 11.00 -6.09 17.62
C THR A 15 12.38 -6.28 16.99
N TYR A 16 13.31 -6.84 17.79
CA TYR A 16 14.69 -7.08 17.40
C TYR A 16 15.11 -8.47 17.86
N GLU A 17 15.57 -9.30 16.94
CA GLU A 17 16.18 -10.60 17.23
C GLU A 17 17.47 -10.78 16.43
N VAL A 18 18.39 -11.63 16.92
CA VAL A 18 19.60 -12.00 16.20
C VAL A 18 19.56 -13.51 15.95
N ARG A 19 19.71 -13.90 14.68
CA ARG A 19 19.77 -15.29 14.21
C ARG A 19 21.13 -15.55 13.58
N GLY A 20 22.08 -16.05 14.39
CA GLY A 20 23.47 -16.17 13.95
C GLY A 20 24.03 -14.78 13.57
N PRO A 21 24.59 -14.58 12.37
CA PRO A 21 25.13 -13.29 11.95
C PRO A 21 24.09 -12.32 11.38
N VAL A 22 22.79 -12.57 11.55
CA VAL A 22 21.70 -11.79 10.96
C VAL A 22 20.86 -11.13 12.05
N ALA A 23 20.75 -9.80 12.04
CA ALA A 23 19.77 -9.08 12.86
C ALA A 23 18.44 -8.99 12.09
N VAL A 24 17.33 -9.34 12.73
CA VAL A 24 15.98 -9.19 12.18
C VAL A 24 15.29 -8.08 12.96
N VAL A 25 14.97 -7.01 12.24
CA VAL A 25 14.27 -5.81 12.73
C VAL A 25 12.87 -5.85 12.16
N THR A 26 11.85 -6.01 13.00
CA THR A 26 10.48 -6.25 12.53
C THR A 26 9.54 -5.15 13.02
N VAL A 27 8.85 -4.47 12.10
CA VAL A 27 7.73 -3.59 12.47
C VAL A 27 6.58 -4.44 13.00
N ASN A 28 6.09 -4.10 14.18
CA ASN A 28 5.14 -4.90 14.94
C ASN A 28 3.90 -4.09 15.32
N ARG A 29 3.19 -3.58 14.30
CA ARG A 29 1.86 -2.96 14.43
C ARG A 29 0.87 -3.58 13.43
N PRO A 30 0.72 -4.92 13.36
CA PRO A 30 -0.06 -5.60 12.32
C PRO A 30 -1.54 -5.18 12.31
N GLN A 31 -2.11 -4.82 13.47
CA GLN A 31 -3.47 -4.33 13.62
C GLN A 31 -3.72 -2.98 12.90
N TYR A 32 -2.67 -2.25 12.56
CA TYR A 32 -2.71 -1.02 11.76
C TYR A 32 -1.91 -1.16 10.46
N THR A 33 -1.77 -2.38 9.94
CA THR A 33 -1.03 -2.65 8.70
C THR A 33 0.42 -2.12 8.78
N ASN A 34 1.03 -2.18 9.97
CA ASN A 34 2.37 -1.63 10.22
C ASN A 34 2.52 -0.16 9.78
N ALA A 35 1.48 0.65 9.98
CA ALA A 35 1.52 2.09 9.76
C ALA A 35 2.61 2.74 10.63
N GLN A 36 3.29 3.71 10.04
CA GLN A 36 4.50 4.33 10.57
C GLN A 36 4.16 5.67 11.24
N ASN A 37 4.13 5.67 12.57
CA ASN A 37 4.18 6.90 13.36
C ASN A 37 5.63 7.17 13.79
N SER A 38 5.87 8.28 14.48
CA SER A 38 7.21 8.69 14.90
C SER A 38 7.82 7.66 15.86
N LYS A 39 7.03 7.08 16.76
CA LYS A 39 7.46 6.00 17.66
C LYS A 39 8.02 4.80 16.91
N VAL A 40 7.42 4.41 15.78
CA VAL A 40 7.93 3.34 14.92
C VAL A 40 9.27 3.74 14.29
N THR A 41 9.37 4.93 13.69
CA THR A 41 10.60 5.33 12.99
C THR A 41 11.79 5.51 13.95
N TYR A 42 11.56 6.08 15.14
CA TYR A 42 12.59 6.14 16.19
C TYR A 42 12.97 4.76 16.74
N ALA A 43 12.01 3.84 16.89
CA ALA A 43 12.31 2.47 17.33
C ALA A 43 13.09 1.68 16.26
N LEU A 44 12.78 1.89 14.97
CA LEU A 44 13.57 1.37 13.84
C LEU A 44 14.99 1.93 13.88
N ASP A 45 15.15 3.25 14.06
CA ASP A 45 16.47 3.87 14.15
C ASP A 45 17.31 3.32 15.32
N ALA A 46 16.70 3.13 16.48
CA ALA A 46 17.36 2.50 17.62
C ALA A 46 17.77 1.05 17.33
N ALA A 47 16.89 0.27 16.70
CA ALA A 47 17.18 -1.11 16.30
C ALA A 47 18.30 -1.19 15.25
N PHE A 48 18.34 -0.28 14.28
CA PHE A 48 19.39 -0.22 13.28
C PHE A 48 20.73 0.23 13.83
N VAL A 49 20.76 1.17 14.78
CA VAL A 49 21.99 1.51 15.51
C VAL A 49 22.50 0.31 16.30
N ARG A 50 21.62 -0.39 17.02
CA ARG A 50 21.98 -1.64 17.72
C ARG A 50 22.56 -2.67 16.75
N ALA A 51 21.92 -2.91 15.60
CA ALA A 51 22.43 -3.84 14.60
C ALA A 51 23.77 -3.39 14.00
N THR A 52 24.00 -2.08 13.87
CA THR A 52 25.23 -1.53 13.30
C THR A 52 26.41 -1.69 14.27
N ASP A 53 26.18 -1.42 15.55
CA ASP A 53 27.21 -1.47 16.60
C ASP A 53 27.56 -2.90 17.04
N ASP A 54 26.70 -3.88 16.76
CA ASP A 54 26.92 -5.29 17.09
C ASP A 54 27.92 -5.93 16.11
N ASP A 55 29.14 -6.23 16.57
CA ASP A 55 30.20 -6.83 15.74
C ASP A 55 29.86 -8.23 15.20
N ASP A 56 28.95 -8.97 15.86
CA ASP A 56 28.52 -10.30 15.44
C ASP A 56 27.46 -10.25 14.31
N VAL A 57 26.77 -9.11 14.16
CA VAL A 57 25.81 -8.88 13.08
C VAL A 57 26.54 -8.48 11.79
N LYS A 58 26.30 -9.23 10.73
CA LYS A 58 26.82 -8.95 9.37
C LYS A 58 25.76 -8.50 8.38
N VAL A 59 24.51 -8.93 8.55
CA VAL A 59 23.38 -8.62 7.64
C VAL A 59 22.18 -8.22 8.48
N ILE A 60 21.41 -7.26 7.99
CA ILE A 60 20.17 -6.81 8.62
C ILE A 60 19.00 -7.20 7.73
N VAL A 61 17.95 -7.76 8.32
CA VAL A 61 16.68 -8.04 7.65
C VAL A 61 15.63 -7.12 8.25
N LEU A 62 14.99 -6.30 7.41
CA LEU A 62 13.83 -5.50 7.79
C LEU A 62 12.56 -6.24 7.38
N ALA A 63 11.67 -6.50 8.33
CA ALA A 63 10.43 -7.23 8.13
C ALA A 63 9.22 -6.48 8.72
N GLY A 64 8.02 -6.92 8.35
CA GLY A 64 6.76 -6.51 9.00
C GLY A 64 6.01 -7.73 9.51
N ASN A 65 5.39 -7.65 10.69
CA ASN A 65 4.52 -8.71 11.19
C ASN A 65 3.13 -8.64 10.52
N GLY A 66 2.45 -9.79 10.46
CA GLY A 66 1.09 -9.88 9.93
C GLY A 66 0.99 -9.97 8.41
N LYS A 67 -0.18 -9.58 7.88
CA LYS A 67 -0.55 -9.77 6.46
C LYS A 67 0.26 -8.90 5.50
N HIS A 68 0.68 -7.72 5.93
CA HIS A 68 1.28 -6.71 5.05
C HIS A 68 2.60 -6.22 5.62
N PHE A 69 3.54 -5.85 4.75
CA PHE A 69 4.81 -5.25 5.14
C PHE A 69 4.59 -3.90 5.82
N SER A 70 3.99 -2.93 5.11
CA SER A 70 3.59 -1.63 5.68
C SER A 70 2.58 -0.90 4.80
N GLY A 71 1.56 -0.34 5.43
CA GLY A 71 0.55 0.54 4.82
C GLY A 71 0.99 2.00 4.68
N GLY A 72 2.22 2.36 5.05
CA GLY A 72 2.77 3.71 4.93
C GLY A 72 2.68 4.55 6.19
N HIS A 73 2.61 5.87 6.03
CA HIS A 73 2.57 6.81 7.16
C HIS A 73 1.26 6.71 7.94
N ASP A 74 1.35 6.86 9.26
CA ASP A 74 0.20 6.88 10.15
C ASP A 74 -0.52 8.23 10.07
N ILE A 75 -1.57 8.29 9.24
CA ILE A 75 -2.37 9.51 9.02
C ILE A 75 -3.70 9.51 9.80
N GLY A 76 -3.98 8.50 10.63
CA GLY A 76 -5.31 8.39 11.24
C GLY A 76 -5.52 7.33 12.31
N THR A 77 -4.49 6.68 12.87
CA THR A 77 -4.71 5.76 13.99
C THR A 77 -4.88 6.51 15.33
N PRO A 78 -5.54 5.90 16.35
CA PRO A 78 -5.66 6.49 17.68
C PRO A 78 -4.32 6.75 18.41
N GLY A 79 -3.21 6.23 17.90
CA GLY A 79 -1.85 6.41 18.45
C GLY A 79 -0.98 7.36 17.63
N ARG A 80 -1.60 8.33 16.94
CA ARG A 80 -0.89 9.37 16.18
C ARG A 80 -0.12 10.28 17.14
N ASP A 81 1.17 10.46 16.86
CA ASP A 81 2.15 11.09 17.75
C ASP A 81 2.80 12.35 17.14
N ILE A 82 2.05 13.06 16.28
CA ILE A 82 2.55 14.23 15.54
C ILE A 82 2.89 15.42 16.45
N ASP A 83 2.35 15.44 17.68
CA ASP A 83 2.57 16.49 18.67
C ASP A 83 3.56 16.05 19.78
N GLU A 84 4.26 14.93 19.59
CA GLU A 84 5.21 14.39 20.57
C GLU A 84 6.67 14.66 20.18
N THR A 85 7.47 15.07 21.15
CA THR A 85 8.93 15.19 20.99
C THR A 85 9.62 13.86 21.26
N PHE A 86 10.59 13.52 20.42
CA PHE A 86 11.47 12.36 20.59
C PHE A 86 12.92 12.82 20.73
N ASP A 87 13.79 11.95 21.26
CA ASP A 87 15.23 12.25 21.33
C ASP A 87 15.88 12.16 19.93
N ARG A 88 16.37 13.29 19.45
CA ARG A 88 16.78 13.50 18.05
C ARG A 88 18.27 13.31 17.89
N ARG A 89 18.69 12.33 17.05
CA ARG A 89 20.11 11.99 16.87
C ARG A 89 20.84 12.81 15.81
N ALA A 90 20.22 13.03 14.65
CA ALA A 90 20.91 13.65 13.52
C ALA A 90 20.90 15.19 13.55
N VAL A 91 20.03 15.79 14.37
CA VAL A 91 19.91 17.25 14.61
C VAL A 91 20.04 18.07 13.31
N ILE A 92 19.28 17.70 12.28
CA ILE A 92 19.32 18.34 10.95
C ILE A 92 18.47 19.62 10.92
N TRP A 93 17.41 19.66 11.74
CA TRP A 93 16.50 20.80 11.89
C TRP A 93 16.18 21.04 13.38
N TRP A 94 15.32 22.01 13.71
CA TRP A 94 14.75 22.13 15.06
C TRP A 94 13.57 21.16 15.26
N ASP A 95 13.09 21.04 16.50
CA ASP A 95 11.93 20.23 16.80
C ASP A 95 10.65 20.86 16.22
N HIS A 96 9.82 20.00 15.63
CA HIS A 96 8.56 20.32 14.98
C HIS A 96 7.43 20.69 15.95
N VAL A 97 7.47 20.20 17.19
CA VAL A 97 6.39 20.37 18.16
C VAL A 97 6.14 21.85 18.43
N GLY A 98 4.89 22.27 18.27
CA GLY A 98 4.45 23.66 18.46
C GLY A 98 4.82 24.63 17.33
N ARG A 99 5.39 24.15 16.22
CA ARG A 99 5.71 24.97 15.04
C ARG A 99 4.52 25.00 14.06
N PRO A 100 4.01 26.18 13.67
CA PRO A 100 2.85 26.26 12.78
C PRO A 100 3.21 26.04 11.31
N GLY A 101 2.24 25.58 10.53
CA GLY A 101 2.30 25.56 9.06
C GLY A 101 3.45 24.72 8.50
N LEU A 102 4.12 25.26 7.48
CA LEU A 102 5.24 24.59 6.80
C LEU A 102 6.40 24.30 7.76
N ASP A 103 6.63 25.15 8.76
CA ASP A 103 7.76 25.01 9.69
C ASP A 103 7.71 23.65 10.42
N GLY A 104 6.57 23.32 11.05
CA GLY A 104 6.41 22.04 11.74
C GLY A 104 6.45 20.83 10.82
N ARG A 105 5.79 20.90 9.67
CA ARG A 105 5.79 19.78 8.70
C ARG A 105 7.18 19.53 8.13
N PHE A 106 7.85 20.57 7.66
CA PHE A 106 9.20 20.47 7.10
C PHE A 106 10.18 19.95 8.15
N ALA A 107 10.12 20.44 9.38
CA ALA A 107 10.93 19.96 10.49
C ALA A 107 10.75 18.46 10.73
N ARG A 108 9.49 18.02 10.85
CA ARG A 108 9.14 16.63 11.13
C ARG A 108 9.58 15.71 10.00
N GLU A 109 9.12 15.98 8.78
CA GLU A 109 9.31 15.11 7.62
C GLU A 109 10.78 15.05 7.17
N SER A 110 11.53 16.15 7.34
CA SER A 110 12.99 16.16 7.15
C SER A 110 13.70 15.18 8.08
N GLU A 111 13.20 15.03 9.30
CA GLU A 111 13.79 14.13 10.28
C GLU A 111 13.29 12.70 10.15
N VAL A 112 11.99 12.48 10.41
CA VAL A 112 11.43 11.14 10.64
C VAL A 112 11.24 10.33 9.36
N TYR A 113 11.23 11.00 8.21
CA TYR A 113 11.03 10.37 6.90
C TYR A 113 12.30 10.45 6.05
N LEU A 114 12.61 11.61 5.47
CA LEU A 114 13.74 11.76 4.53
C LEU A 114 15.09 11.52 5.22
N GLY A 115 15.31 12.15 6.38
CA GLY A 115 16.58 12.09 7.11
C GLY A 115 16.89 10.71 7.67
N MET A 116 15.89 10.01 8.23
CA MET A 116 16.07 8.64 8.71
C MET A 116 16.33 7.66 7.55
N CYS A 117 15.54 7.71 6.47
CA CYS A 117 15.76 6.83 5.31
C CYS A 117 17.16 7.00 4.71
N ARG A 118 17.62 8.25 4.56
CA ARG A 118 18.99 8.56 4.14
C ARG A 118 20.05 7.98 5.07
N ARG A 119 19.82 8.04 6.38
CA ARG A 119 20.75 7.47 7.37
C ARG A 119 20.76 5.94 7.28
N TRP A 120 19.60 5.31 7.12
CA TRP A 120 19.49 3.85 7.02
C TRP A 120 20.13 3.30 5.74
N ARG A 121 19.95 3.98 4.60
CA ARG A 121 20.65 3.64 3.35
C ARG A 121 22.18 3.61 3.51
N GLU A 122 22.75 4.44 4.37
CA GLU A 122 24.20 4.52 4.58
C GLU A 122 24.75 3.53 5.62
N ILE A 123 23.90 2.69 6.24
CA ILE A 123 24.35 1.67 7.20
C ILE A 123 25.40 0.77 6.54
N PRO A 124 26.61 0.59 7.12
CA PRO A 124 27.72 -0.13 6.50
C PRO A 124 27.58 -1.66 6.61
N LYS A 125 26.35 -2.17 6.61
CA LYS A 125 25.98 -3.59 6.61
C LYS A 125 24.89 -3.80 5.55
N PRO A 126 24.92 -4.91 4.79
CA PRO A 126 23.85 -5.24 3.85
C PRO A 126 22.49 -5.33 4.55
N MET A 127 21.47 -4.74 3.94
CA MET A 127 20.09 -4.69 4.42
C MET A 127 19.16 -5.34 3.40
N ILE A 128 18.28 -6.24 3.87
CA ILE A 128 17.30 -6.93 3.04
C ILE A 128 15.90 -6.60 3.57
N ALA A 129 15.03 -6.02 2.74
CA ALA A 129 13.61 -5.91 3.03
C ALA A 129 12.91 -7.23 2.67
N MET A 130 12.26 -7.85 3.65
CA MET A 130 11.39 -9.02 3.47
C MET A 130 9.95 -8.52 3.35
N VAL A 131 9.45 -8.43 2.13
CA VAL A 131 8.19 -7.74 1.82
C VAL A 131 7.09 -8.73 1.49
N GLN A 132 5.97 -8.60 2.19
CA GLN A 132 4.74 -9.30 1.86
C GLN A 132 3.55 -8.38 1.70
N GLY A 133 2.52 -8.87 1.03
CA GLY A 133 1.26 -8.15 0.92
C GLY A 133 1.48 -6.69 0.52
N ALA A 134 1.01 -5.75 1.33
CA ALA A 134 1.04 -4.33 0.97
C ALA A 134 2.36 -3.67 1.36
N CYS A 135 2.96 -2.95 0.42
CA CYS A 135 4.05 -1.99 0.63
C CYS A 135 3.65 -0.65 -0.02
N ILE A 136 3.02 0.22 0.78
CA ILE A 136 2.31 1.41 0.28
C ILE A 136 2.99 2.68 0.78
N ALA A 137 3.19 3.67 -0.11
CA ALA A 137 3.69 5.01 0.20
C ALA A 137 4.92 4.96 1.14
N GLY A 138 4.79 5.39 2.40
CA GLY A 138 5.89 5.32 3.39
C GLY A 138 6.51 3.92 3.56
N GLY A 139 5.78 2.84 3.24
CA GLY A 139 6.33 1.47 3.21
C GLY A 139 7.43 1.31 2.16
N LEU A 140 7.28 1.99 1.01
CA LEU A 140 8.30 2.04 -0.04
C LEU A 140 9.58 2.69 0.48
N MET A 141 9.47 3.73 1.30
CA MET A 141 10.63 4.41 1.88
C MET A 141 11.47 3.48 2.76
N LEU A 142 10.80 2.63 3.56
CA LEU A 142 11.46 1.59 4.33
C LEU A 142 12.16 0.57 3.43
N ALA A 143 11.46 0.08 2.41
CA ALA A 143 12.00 -0.93 1.50
C ALA A 143 13.16 -0.40 0.64
N TRP A 144 13.06 0.81 0.11
CA TRP A 144 14.08 1.47 -0.72
C TRP A 144 15.29 1.97 0.09
N SER A 145 15.20 1.98 1.42
CA SER A 145 16.37 2.19 2.28
C SER A 145 17.23 0.93 2.41
N CYS A 146 16.72 -0.24 2.02
CA CYS A 146 17.46 -1.50 2.01
C CYS A 146 18.21 -1.71 0.68
N ASP A 147 19.24 -2.56 0.71
CA ASP A 147 20.04 -2.90 -0.48
C ASP A 147 19.34 -3.93 -1.39
N PHE A 148 18.49 -4.76 -0.80
CA PHE A 148 17.72 -5.77 -1.50
C PHE A 148 16.26 -5.76 -1.06
N ILE A 149 15.35 -6.00 -2.00
CA ILE A 149 13.94 -6.27 -1.74
C ILE A 149 13.62 -7.68 -2.23
N ILE A 150 13.24 -8.55 -1.31
CA ILE A 150 12.69 -9.89 -1.60
C ILE A 150 11.21 -9.84 -1.29
N ALA A 151 10.38 -10.11 -2.29
CA ALA A 151 8.93 -10.01 -2.18
C ALA A 151 8.27 -11.39 -2.25
N SER A 152 7.18 -11.59 -1.51
CA SER A 152 6.27 -12.70 -1.81
C SER A 152 5.46 -12.43 -3.10
N ASP A 153 4.97 -13.51 -3.70
CA ASP A 153 4.09 -13.48 -4.87
C ASP A 153 2.76 -12.74 -4.65
N ASP A 154 2.24 -12.76 -3.40
CA ASP A 154 1.08 -11.97 -2.97
C ASP A 154 1.39 -10.49 -2.67
N ALA A 155 2.64 -10.05 -2.83
CA ALA A 155 3.01 -8.67 -2.54
C ALA A 155 2.61 -7.71 -3.67
N PHE A 156 2.29 -6.48 -3.27
CA PHE A 156 2.07 -5.37 -4.17
C PHE A 156 2.65 -4.07 -3.61
N PHE A 157 2.97 -3.15 -4.51
CA PHE A 157 3.59 -1.87 -4.25
C PHE A 157 2.71 -0.76 -4.81
N SER A 158 2.52 0.35 -4.10
CA SER A 158 1.82 1.52 -4.64
C SER A 158 2.25 2.81 -3.96
N ASP A 159 2.23 3.91 -4.69
CA ASP A 159 2.33 5.27 -4.13
C ASP A 159 1.14 6.13 -4.58
N PRO A 160 -0.02 6.00 -3.91
CA PRO A 160 -1.26 6.64 -4.33
C PRO A 160 -1.39 8.09 -3.83
N VAL A 161 -0.34 8.73 -3.29
CA VAL A 161 -0.44 10.04 -2.62
C VAL A 161 -0.75 11.19 -3.58
N VAL A 162 -0.69 10.98 -4.90
CA VAL A 162 -1.24 11.93 -5.88
C VAL A 162 -2.75 12.12 -5.70
N ARG A 163 -3.48 11.14 -5.15
CA ARG A 163 -4.88 11.28 -4.73
C ARG A 163 -5.06 12.34 -3.65
N MET A 164 -4.03 12.55 -2.81
CA MET A 164 -3.95 13.63 -1.82
C MET A 164 -3.42 14.94 -2.41
N GLY A 165 -3.20 15.01 -3.73
CA GLY A 165 -2.55 16.14 -4.40
C GLY A 165 -1.04 16.21 -4.18
N ILE A 166 -0.40 15.16 -3.64
CA ILE A 166 1.03 15.15 -3.29
C ILE A 166 1.83 14.40 -4.37
N PRO A 167 2.95 14.94 -4.88
CA PRO A 167 3.68 14.35 -6.01
C PRO A 167 4.64 13.22 -5.58
N GLY A 168 4.11 12.20 -4.90
CA GLY A 168 4.88 11.07 -4.36
C GLY A 168 5.45 11.32 -2.95
N VAL A 169 5.94 10.25 -2.32
CA VAL A 169 6.51 10.30 -0.96
C VAL A 169 7.85 11.05 -0.85
N GLU A 170 8.20 11.39 0.38
CA GLU A 170 9.29 12.25 0.83
C GLU A 170 10.68 11.71 0.42
N TYR A 171 10.88 10.40 0.50
CA TYR A 171 12.07 9.72 -0.05
C TYR A 171 11.80 9.34 -1.52
N PHE A 172 11.93 10.33 -2.40
CA PHE A 172 11.59 10.23 -3.82
C PHE A 172 12.63 9.44 -4.64
N ALA A 173 12.66 8.12 -4.48
CA ALA A 173 13.56 7.23 -5.22
C ALA A 173 12.98 6.70 -6.54
N HIS A 174 11.74 7.03 -6.86
CA HIS A 174 10.96 6.42 -7.94
C HIS A 174 11.73 6.30 -9.26
N PRO A 175 12.34 7.36 -9.84
CA PRO A 175 13.01 7.23 -11.14
C PRO A 175 14.39 6.55 -11.08
N TRP A 176 14.87 6.15 -9.90
CA TRP A 176 16.09 5.35 -9.72
C TRP A 176 15.79 3.87 -9.50
N VAL A 177 14.66 3.55 -8.87
CA VAL A 177 14.24 2.15 -8.65
C VAL A 177 13.37 1.60 -9.79
N MET A 178 12.87 2.48 -10.66
CA MET A 178 12.18 2.14 -11.90
C MET A 178 12.41 3.22 -12.95
N ASN A 179 12.20 2.91 -14.23
CA ASN A 179 12.40 3.91 -15.29
C ASN A 179 11.38 5.07 -15.19
N PRO A 180 11.69 6.27 -15.71
CA PRO A 180 10.83 7.45 -15.53
C PRO A 180 9.40 7.34 -16.09
N ARG A 181 9.14 6.46 -17.06
CA ARG A 181 7.78 6.24 -17.58
C ARG A 181 6.97 5.39 -16.60
N ALA A 182 7.57 4.32 -16.09
CA ALA A 182 6.95 3.49 -15.06
C ALA A 182 6.73 4.29 -13.75
N ALA A 183 7.68 5.16 -13.37
CA ALA A 183 7.48 6.03 -12.20
C ALA A 183 6.28 6.98 -12.35
N LYS A 184 6.07 7.53 -13.56
CA LYS A 184 4.90 8.38 -13.85
C LYS A 184 3.60 7.59 -13.87
N GLU A 185 3.59 6.41 -14.49
CA GLU A 185 2.45 5.50 -14.45
C GLU A 185 2.07 5.18 -13.00
N PHE A 186 3.04 4.71 -12.22
CA PHE A 186 2.89 4.36 -10.80
C PHE A 186 2.33 5.50 -9.95
N LEU A 187 2.78 6.74 -10.18
CA LEU A 187 2.33 7.93 -9.43
C LEU A 187 1.01 8.50 -9.95
N TYR A 188 0.83 8.60 -11.27
CA TYR A 188 -0.35 9.24 -11.86
C TYR A 188 -1.61 8.41 -11.69
N THR A 189 -1.51 7.08 -11.73
CA THR A 189 -2.67 6.21 -11.48
C THR A 189 -2.81 5.86 -9.99
N GLY A 190 -1.68 5.77 -9.28
CA GLY A 190 -1.66 5.31 -7.90
C GLY A 190 -2.02 3.82 -7.75
N ASP A 191 -1.97 3.08 -8.85
CA ASP A 191 -2.36 1.67 -8.89
C ASP A 191 -1.36 0.77 -8.19
N ARG A 192 -1.80 -0.47 -7.93
CA ARG A 192 -0.96 -1.50 -7.35
C ARG A 192 -0.10 -2.13 -8.43
N PHE A 193 1.22 -2.04 -8.28
CA PHE A 193 2.14 -2.86 -9.04
C PHE A 193 2.31 -4.20 -8.31
N PRO A 194 1.90 -5.33 -8.93
CA PRO A 194 2.15 -6.65 -8.36
C PRO A 194 3.65 -6.95 -8.31
N ALA A 195 4.06 -7.87 -7.43
CA ALA A 195 5.47 -8.20 -7.20
C ALA A 195 6.24 -8.54 -8.49
N TRP A 196 5.63 -9.26 -9.43
CA TRP A 196 6.26 -9.60 -10.71
C TRP A 196 6.57 -8.37 -11.56
N ARG A 197 5.71 -7.35 -11.54
CA ARG A 197 5.91 -6.09 -12.30
C ARG A 197 7.02 -5.27 -11.67
N ALA A 198 7.02 -5.17 -10.34
CA ALA A 198 8.10 -4.55 -9.58
C ALA A 198 9.47 -5.21 -9.86
N HIS A 199 9.49 -6.54 -10.00
CA HIS A 199 10.69 -7.29 -10.35
C HIS A 199 11.17 -7.00 -11.79
N GLN A 200 10.28 -6.98 -12.77
CA GLN A 200 10.62 -6.64 -14.16
C GLN A 200 11.23 -5.24 -14.31
N LEU A 201 10.84 -4.30 -13.45
CA LEU A 201 11.36 -2.93 -13.44
C LEU A 201 12.71 -2.79 -12.72
N GLY A 202 13.18 -3.85 -12.05
CA GLY A 202 14.43 -3.84 -11.28
C GLY A 202 14.29 -3.35 -9.85
N MET A 203 13.09 -2.95 -9.40
CA MET A 203 12.83 -2.51 -8.02
C MET A 203 12.93 -3.67 -7.03
N VAL A 204 12.46 -4.86 -7.40
CA VAL A 204 12.49 -6.08 -6.57
C VAL A 204 13.53 -7.05 -7.11
N ASN A 205 14.37 -7.60 -6.23
CA ASN A 205 15.42 -8.54 -6.66
C ASN A 205 14.89 -9.95 -6.92
N HIS A 206 13.97 -10.43 -6.07
CA HIS A 206 13.38 -11.75 -6.20
C HIS A 206 11.91 -11.74 -5.75
N VAL A 207 11.09 -12.51 -6.47
CA VAL A 207 9.71 -12.83 -6.10
C VAL A 207 9.66 -14.33 -5.82
N VAL A 208 9.12 -14.72 -4.66
CA VAL A 208 9.02 -16.12 -4.22
C VAL A 208 7.64 -16.40 -3.64
N PRO A 209 7.18 -17.67 -3.58
CA PRO A 209 5.93 -17.98 -2.89
C PRO A 209 5.91 -17.47 -1.46
N ARG A 210 4.77 -16.94 -1.00
CA ARG A 210 4.58 -16.41 0.36
C ARG A 210 5.12 -17.32 1.47
N ALA A 211 4.89 -18.62 1.34
CA ALA A 211 5.34 -19.63 2.32
C ALA A 211 6.88 -19.81 2.35
N GLU A 212 7.58 -19.46 1.27
CA GLU A 212 9.03 -19.64 1.12
C GLU A 212 9.81 -18.34 1.40
N LEU A 213 9.12 -17.20 1.58
CA LEU A 213 9.74 -15.88 1.69
C LEU A 213 10.82 -15.81 2.78
N ALA A 214 10.50 -16.28 3.99
CA ALA A 214 11.44 -16.23 5.11
C ALA A 214 12.68 -17.11 4.85
N ASP A 215 12.46 -18.34 4.41
CA ASP A 215 13.53 -19.30 4.15
C ASP A 215 14.48 -18.79 3.05
N PHE A 216 13.92 -18.21 1.98
CA PHE A 216 14.72 -17.61 0.91
C PHE A 216 15.56 -16.43 1.40
N VAL A 217 14.96 -15.51 2.18
CA VAL A 217 15.67 -14.35 2.75
C VAL A 217 16.80 -14.80 3.65
N PHE A 218 16.58 -15.75 4.56
CA PHE A 218 17.63 -16.23 5.46
C PHE A 218 18.73 -17.02 4.73
N ALA A 219 18.39 -17.78 3.69
CA ALA A 219 19.39 -18.42 2.84
C ALA A 219 20.26 -17.39 2.12
N MET A 220 19.67 -16.33 1.56
CA MET A 220 20.39 -15.24 0.93
C MET A 220 21.26 -14.45 1.95
N ALA A 221 20.70 -14.11 3.10
CA ALA A 221 21.41 -13.43 4.18
C ALA A 221 22.62 -14.26 4.66
N GLY A 222 22.46 -15.59 4.79
CA GLY A 222 23.55 -16.50 5.16
C GLY A 222 24.69 -16.51 4.14
N ARG A 223 24.37 -16.52 2.83
CA ARG A 223 25.38 -16.40 1.78
C ARG A 223 26.12 -15.07 1.83
N ILE A 224 25.41 -13.97 2.04
CA ILE A 224 26.00 -12.63 2.18
C ILE A 224 26.90 -12.58 3.44
N ALA A 225 26.44 -13.10 4.57
CA ALA A 225 27.17 -13.11 5.83
C ALA A 225 28.48 -13.94 5.78
N ALA A 226 28.62 -14.88 4.85
CA ALA A 226 29.87 -15.61 4.63
C ALA A 226 30.99 -14.71 4.07
N MET A 227 30.66 -13.55 3.49
CA MET A 227 31.63 -12.65 2.88
C MET A 227 32.43 -11.82 3.93
N PRO A 228 33.62 -11.31 3.57
CA PRO A 228 34.37 -10.39 4.42
C PRO A 228 33.62 -9.09 4.68
N ARG A 229 33.53 -8.68 5.96
CA ARG A 229 32.75 -7.51 6.42
C ARG A 229 33.10 -6.21 5.69
N LEU A 230 34.39 -5.90 5.58
CA LEU A 230 34.84 -4.68 4.90
C LEU A 230 34.51 -4.72 3.40
N GLY A 231 34.59 -5.90 2.77
CA GLY A 231 34.21 -6.07 1.37
C GLY A 231 32.76 -5.69 1.12
N LEU A 232 31.84 -6.22 1.94
CA LEU A 232 30.41 -5.89 1.87
C LEU A 232 30.15 -4.39 2.05
N ALA A 233 30.75 -3.77 3.08
CA ALA A 233 30.58 -2.35 3.37
C ALA A 233 31.09 -1.46 2.22
N LEU A 234 32.27 -1.78 1.65
CA LEU A 234 32.83 -1.03 0.53
C LEU A 234 32.05 -1.25 -0.77
N THR A 235 31.54 -2.45 -1.03
CA THR A 235 30.67 -2.72 -2.18
C THR A 235 29.41 -1.88 -2.11
N LYS A 236 28.71 -1.88 -0.96
CA LYS A 236 27.53 -1.03 -0.73
C LYS A 236 27.88 0.45 -0.94
N LYS A 237 28.95 0.92 -0.31
CA LYS A 237 29.38 2.32 -0.43
C LYS A 237 29.71 2.71 -1.86
N ALA A 238 30.38 1.84 -2.62
CA ALA A 238 30.73 2.12 -4.02
C ALA A 238 29.48 2.29 -4.88
N VAL A 239 28.49 1.40 -4.76
CA VAL A 239 27.22 1.51 -5.51
C VAL A 239 26.47 2.77 -5.10
N ASN A 240 26.27 2.98 -3.79
CA ASN A 240 25.52 4.12 -3.28
C ASN A 240 26.14 5.47 -3.69
N GLN A 241 27.48 5.55 -3.69
CA GLN A 241 28.20 6.75 -4.15
C GLN A 241 27.98 7.02 -5.64
N ILE A 242 27.93 5.99 -6.48
CA ILE A 242 27.65 6.19 -7.91
C ILE A 242 26.21 6.66 -8.14
N GLU A 243 25.22 6.12 -7.42
CA GLU A 243 23.83 6.61 -7.48
C GLU A 243 23.72 8.07 -7.02
N ASP A 244 24.44 8.43 -5.96
CA ASP A 244 24.50 9.82 -5.48
C ASP A 244 25.10 10.75 -6.57
N ILE A 245 26.16 10.30 -7.26
CA ILE A 245 26.77 11.02 -8.39
C ILE A 245 25.81 11.11 -9.59
N GLN A 246 25.01 10.08 -9.84
CA GLN A 246 23.95 10.10 -10.85
C GLN A 246 22.81 11.06 -10.50
N GLY A 247 22.79 11.61 -9.28
CA GLY A 247 21.90 12.68 -8.87
C GLY A 247 20.78 12.25 -7.93
N LEU A 248 20.81 11.04 -7.36
CA LEU A 248 19.78 10.56 -6.43
C LEU A 248 19.50 11.56 -5.30
N ARG A 249 20.54 11.99 -4.58
CA ARG A 249 20.39 12.92 -3.45
C ARG A 249 19.85 14.28 -3.86
N THR A 250 20.44 14.90 -4.87
CA THR A 250 20.02 16.24 -5.36
C THR A 250 18.60 16.19 -5.93
N GLY A 251 18.25 15.12 -6.64
CA GLY A 251 16.91 14.90 -7.16
C GLY A 251 15.87 14.73 -6.05
N MET A 252 16.20 13.96 -5.01
CA MET A 252 15.37 13.83 -3.82
C MET A 252 15.17 15.18 -3.11
N ASP A 253 16.22 15.99 -2.93
CA ASP A 253 16.08 17.32 -2.31
C ASP A 253 15.14 18.22 -3.13
N ALA A 254 15.25 18.19 -4.46
CA ALA A 254 14.35 18.94 -5.34
C ALA A 254 12.90 18.45 -5.24
N ALA A 255 12.68 17.13 -5.24
CA ALA A 255 11.36 16.52 -5.11
C ALA A 255 10.73 16.81 -3.73
N PHE A 256 11.53 16.82 -2.66
CA PHE A 256 11.07 17.16 -1.31
C PHE A 256 10.55 18.60 -1.21
N GLY A 257 11.16 19.53 -1.95
CA GLY A 257 10.63 20.89 -2.10
C GLY A 257 9.26 20.93 -2.79
N LEU A 258 9.07 20.14 -3.86
CA LEU A 258 7.78 20.03 -4.56
C LEU A 258 6.70 19.36 -3.69
N HIS A 259 7.09 18.32 -2.95
CA HIS A 259 6.24 17.62 -1.98
C HIS A 259 5.67 18.61 -0.95
N HIS A 260 6.52 19.46 -0.37
CA HIS A 260 6.07 20.48 0.58
C HIS A 260 5.31 21.64 -0.05
N ALA A 261 5.61 22.02 -1.31
CA ALA A 261 4.81 22.99 -2.04
C ALA A 261 3.36 22.50 -2.20
N ALA A 262 3.16 21.20 -2.46
CA ALA A 262 1.84 20.60 -2.54
C ALA A 262 1.12 20.58 -1.19
N HIS A 263 1.81 20.21 -0.09
CA HIS A 263 1.23 20.31 1.25
C HIS A 263 0.83 21.74 1.63
N ALA A 264 1.64 22.73 1.26
CA ALA A 264 1.34 24.13 1.48
C ALA A 264 0.10 24.56 0.68
N HIS A 265 0.04 24.21 -0.61
CA HIS A 265 -1.12 24.48 -1.45
C HIS A 265 -2.40 23.90 -0.84
N ASN A 266 -2.41 22.60 -0.50
CA ASN A 266 -3.57 21.94 0.10
C ASN A 266 -4.02 22.62 1.40
N ALA A 267 -3.08 23.03 2.25
CA ALA A 267 -3.40 23.73 3.48
C ALA A 267 -3.93 25.16 3.25
N GLU A 268 -3.61 25.80 2.13
CA GLU A 268 -4.11 27.13 1.76
C GLU A 268 -5.50 27.10 1.11
N VAL A 269 -5.79 26.08 0.31
CA VAL A 269 -7.05 26.00 -0.48
C VAL A 269 -8.08 25.01 0.08
N GLY A 270 -7.65 24.10 0.95
CA GLY A 270 -8.47 23.00 1.46
C GLY A 270 -8.65 23.01 2.98
N THR A 271 -9.15 21.89 3.52
CA THR A 271 -9.39 21.71 4.96
C THR A 271 -8.15 21.26 5.72
N ASP A 272 -7.20 20.62 5.06
CA ASP A 272 -5.95 20.11 5.62
C ASP A 272 -4.85 20.00 4.57
N SER A 273 -3.64 19.58 4.98
CA SER A 273 -2.49 19.42 4.09
C SER A 273 -2.52 18.15 3.22
N LEU A 274 -3.50 17.26 3.40
CA LEU A 274 -3.67 15.99 2.70
C LEU A 274 -4.85 15.99 1.73
N GLY A 275 -5.42 17.16 1.44
CA GLY A 275 -6.53 17.30 0.50
C GLY A 275 -7.84 16.70 1.02
N GLY A 276 -8.02 16.61 2.35
CA GLY A 276 -9.24 16.06 2.96
C GLY A 276 -9.29 14.53 3.02
N LEU A 277 -8.19 13.84 2.69
CA LEU A 277 -8.12 12.38 2.71
C LEU A 277 -7.48 11.88 4.02
N ASP A 278 -8.23 11.03 4.73
CA ASP A 278 -7.75 10.29 5.89
C ASP A 278 -7.39 8.83 5.53
N ALA A 279 -6.94 8.06 6.53
CA ALA A 279 -6.58 6.66 6.35
C ALA A 279 -7.73 5.80 5.82
N LYS A 280 -8.98 6.06 6.23
CA LYS A 280 -10.15 5.27 5.82
C LYS A 280 -10.55 5.61 4.39
N ALA A 281 -10.57 6.89 4.05
CA ALA A 281 -10.86 7.38 2.70
C ALA A 281 -9.85 6.81 1.70
N MET A 282 -8.56 6.89 2.00
CA MET A 282 -7.51 6.29 1.18
C MET A 282 -7.65 4.78 1.02
N ALA A 283 -7.90 4.07 2.13
CA ALA A 283 -8.08 2.62 2.08
C ALA A 283 -9.27 2.22 1.20
N ARG A 284 -10.39 2.96 1.28
CA ARG A 284 -11.55 2.74 0.42
C ARG A 284 -11.18 2.96 -1.05
N THR A 285 -10.66 4.13 -1.43
CA THR A 285 -10.30 4.43 -2.82
C THR A 285 -9.24 3.46 -3.38
N ASN A 286 -8.33 2.96 -2.55
CA ASN A 286 -7.34 1.95 -2.93
C ASN A 286 -7.92 0.54 -3.15
N LYS A 287 -9.08 0.22 -2.55
CA LYS A 287 -9.81 -1.01 -2.82
C LYS A 287 -10.64 -0.90 -4.10
N GLN A 288 -11.36 0.21 -4.25
CA GLN A 288 -12.18 0.51 -5.42
C GLN A 288 -11.34 0.46 -6.71
N ALA A 289 -10.21 1.17 -6.73
CA ALA A 289 -9.30 1.18 -7.89
C ALA A 289 -8.59 -0.16 -8.14
N ALA A 290 -8.57 -1.07 -7.16
CA ALA A 290 -7.97 -2.39 -7.31
C ALA A 290 -8.99 -3.46 -7.75
N GLY A 291 -10.24 -3.08 -8.01
CA GLY A 291 -11.31 -4.03 -8.28
C GLY A 291 -11.63 -4.93 -7.08
N GLU A 292 -11.24 -4.56 -5.86
CA GLU A 292 -11.45 -5.39 -4.66
C GLU A 292 -12.85 -5.18 -4.09
N ALA A 293 -13.40 -6.25 -3.50
CA ALA A 293 -14.73 -6.22 -2.91
C ALA A 293 -14.91 -5.09 -1.88
N VAL A 294 -15.95 -4.28 -2.07
CA VAL A 294 -16.30 -3.15 -1.21
C VAL A 294 -17.55 -3.51 -0.40
N ALA A 295 -17.44 -3.51 0.93
CA ALA A 295 -18.57 -3.77 1.81
C ALA A 295 -18.83 -2.60 2.77
N GLY A 296 -20.12 -2.29 3.02
CA GLY A 296 -20.53 -1.19 3.91
C GLY A 296 -22.05 -1.08 4.10
N GLU A 297 -22.47 -0.31 5.11
CA GLU A 297 -23.89 -0.09 5.46
C GLU A 297 -24.68 0.61 4.35
N ALA A 298 -24.01 1.51 3.60
CA ALA A 298 -24.54 2.09 2.37
C ALA A 298 -23.42 2.26 1.33
N VAL A 299 -23.64 1.78 0.11
CA VAL A 299 -22.72 1.90 -1.02
C VAL A 299 -23.40 2.74 -2.11
N ALA A 300 -22.80 3.87 -2.49
CA ALA A 300 -23.37 4.77 -3.49
C ALA A 300 -22.31 5.20 -4.53
N GLY A 301 -22.69 5.21 -5.81
CA GLY A 301 -21.82 5.57 -6.94
C GLY A 301 -20.87 4.46 -7.38
N GLU A 302 -19.86 4.80 -8.18
CA GLU A 302 -18.86 3.86 -8.75
C GLU A 302 -17.97 3.24 -7.65
N ALA A 303 -18.32 2.02 -7.24
CA ALA A 303 -17.68 1.35 -6.11
C ALA A 303 -16.56 0.39 -6.53
N VAL A 304 -16.70 -0.30 -7.66
CA VAL A 304 -15.67 -1.21 -8.21
C VAL A 304 -15.56 -0.97 -9.71
N ALA A 305 -14.37 -0.60 -10.19
CA ALA A 305 -14.11 -0.37 -11.62
C ALA A 305 -12.89 -1.18 -12.09
N GLY A 306 -13.00 -1.91 -13.20
CA GLY A 306 -11.88 -2.70 -13.74
C GLY A 306 -12.18 -3.43 -15.06
N GLU A 307 -11.13 -3.91 -15.75
CA GLU A 307 -11.24 -4.62 -17.04
C GLU A 307 -12.03 -5.93 -16.94
N ALA A 308 -11.93 -6.64 -15.81
CA ALA A 308 -12.74 -7.82 -15.51
C ALA A 308 -13.09 -7.89 -14.02
N VAL A 309 -14.39 -8.04 -13.71
CA VAL A 309 -14.91 -8.17 -12.33
C VAL A 309 -15.56 -9.54 -12.17
N ALA A 310 -15.14 -10.32 -11.17
CA ALA A 310 -15.68 -11.66 -10.93
C ALA A 310 -15.94 -11.95 -9.44
N GLY A 311 -17.11 -12.52 -9.12
CA GLY A 311 -17.54 -12.86 -7.76
C GLY A 311 -18.18 -11.70 -6.98
N GLU A 312 -18.33 -11.85 -5.66
CA GLU A 312 -18.95 -10.86 -4.76
C GLU A 312 -18.09 -9.59 -4.62
N ALA A 313 -18.38 -8.59 -5.46
CA ALA A 313 -17.60 -7.36 -5.58
C ALA A 313 -18.16 -6.21 -4.73
N VAL A 314 -19.46 -6.17 -4.46
CA VAL A 314 -20.07 -5.16 -3.58
C VAL A 314 -21.11 -5.82 -2.67
N ALA A 315 -21.03 -5.57 -1.36
CA ALA A 315 -21.99 -6.08 -0.38
C ALA A 315 -22.44 -4.99 0.61
N GLY A 316 -23.75 -4.74 0.75
CA GLY A 316 -24.27 -3.74 1.69
C GLY A 316 -25.78 -3.75 1.90
N GLU A 317 -26.28 -3.15 2.99
CA GLU A 317 -27.72 -3.09 3.26
C GLU A 317 -28.47 -2.26 2.19
N ALA A 318 -27.86 -1.15 1.74
CA ALA A 318 -28.37 -0.35 0.62
C ALA A 318 -27.28 -0.07 -0.42
N VAL A 319 -27.53 -0.43 -1.68
CA VAL A 319 -26.64 -0.17 -2.84
C VAL A 319 -27.37 0.70 -3.86
N ALA A 320 -26.79 1.84 -4.25
CA ALA A 320 -27.40 2.76 -5.20
C ALA A 320 -26.43 3.33 -6.26
N GLY A 321 -26.88 3.47 -7.50
CA GLY A 321 -26.08 3.99 -8.62
C GLY A 321 -25.15 2.94 -9.24
N GLU A 322 -24.16 3.38 -10.05
CA GLU A 322 -23.22 2.53 -10.81
C GLU A 322 -22.22 1.74 -9.95
N ALA A 323 -22.67 0.84 -9.07
CA ALA A 323 -21.82 0.20 -8.07
C ALA A 323 -20.65 -0.61 -8.66
N VAL A 324 -20.83 -1.29 -9.80
CA VAL A 324 -19.79 -2.05 -10.49
C VAL A 324 -19.74 -1.65 -11.96
N ALA A 325 -18.57 -1.27 -12.48
CA ALA A 325 -18.34 -0.94 -13.88
C ALA A 325 -17.14 -1.72 -14.47
N GLY A 326 -17.32 -2.39 -15.61
CA GLY A 326 -16.21 -3.11 -16.27
C GLY A 326 -16.53 -3.68 -17.64
N GLU A 327 -15.52 -4.02 -18.45
CA GLU A 327 -15.73 -4.60 -19.79
C GLU A 327 -16.39 -5.99 -19.70
N ALA A 328 -15.99 -6.81 -18.72
CA ALA A 328 -16.60 -8.10 -18.44
C ALA A 328 -16.92 -8.28 -16.94
N VAL A 329 -18.19 -8.57 -16.62
CA VAL A 329 -18.67 -8.81 -15.25
C VAL A 329 -19.26 -10.22 -15.14
N ALA A 330 -18.81 -11.02 -14.17
CA ALA A 330 -19.28 -12.40 -13.98
C ALA A 330 -19.56 -12.79 -12.51
N GLY A 331 -20.68 -13.48 -12.27
CA GLY A 331 -21.08 -13.96 -10.92
C GLY A 331 -21.84 -12.93 -10.09
N GLU A 332 -21.95 -13.13 -8.78
CA GLU A 332 -22.69 -12.27 -7.82
C GLU A 332 -22.03 -10.90 -7.58
N ALA A 333 -21.95 -10.04 -8.60
CA ALA A 333 -21.19 -8.79 -8.52
C ALA A 333 -21.69 -7.82 -7.42
N VAL A 334 -23.00 -7.75 -7.17
CA VAL A 334 -23.62 -6.90 -6.15
C VAL A 334 -24.60 -7.71 -5.31
N ALA A 335 -24.46 -7.66 -3.97
CA ALA A 335 -25.38 -8.25 -3.00
C ALA A 335 -25.89 -7.21 -1.98
N GLY A 336 -27.21 -7.11 -1.77
CA GLY A 336 -27.74 -6.21 -0.74
C GLY A 336 -29.24 -6.30 -0.47
N GLU A 337 -29.71 -5.81 0.68
CA GLU A 337 -31.15 -5.86 1.01
C GLU A 337 -31.97 -4.94 0.07
N ALA A 338 -31.44 -3.75 -0.26
CA ALA A 338 -32.04 -2.84 -1.23
C ALA A 338 -31.03 -2.39 -2.30
N VAL A 339 -31.31 -2.68 -3.57
CA VAL A 339 -30.50 -2.28 -4.72
C VAL A 339 -31.30 -1.35 -5.64
N ALA A 340 -30.75 -0.18 -5.99
CA ALA A 340 -31.44 0.79 -6.83
C ALA A 340 -30.55 1.46 -7.90
N GLY A 341 -31.09 1.70 -9.09
CA GLY A 341 -30.36 2.35 -10.20
C GLY A 341 -29.47 1.38 -10.98
N GLU A 342 -28.49 1.88 -11.74
CA GLU A 342 -27.61 1.10 -12.62
C GLU A 342 -26.52 0.30 -11.88
N ALA A 343 -26.88 -0.59 -10.96
CA ALA A 343 -25.94 -1.26 -10.04
C ALA A 343 -24.75 -1.96 -10.72
N VAL A 344 -24.93 -2.53 -11.92
CA VAL A 344 -23.86 -3.15 -12.72
C VAL A 344 -23.91 -2.63 -14.15
N ALA A 345 -22.79 -2.10 -14.65
CA ALA A 345 -22.63 -1.64 -16.02
C ALA A 345 -21.43 -2.34 -16.72
N GLY A 346 -21.63 -2.92 -17.91
CA GLY A 346 -20.53 -3.54 -18.66
C GLY A 346 -20.87 -4.04 -20.07
N GLU A 347 -19.87 -4.22 -20.93
CA GLU A 347 -20.10 -4.71 -22.30
C GLU A 347 -20.62 -6.17 -22.30
N ALA A 348 -20.08 -7.01 -21.42
CA ALA A 348 -20.54 -8.39 -21.22
C ALA A 348 -20.81 -8.70 -19.74
N VAL A 349 -22.06 -9.05 -19.40
CA VAL A 349 -22.48 -9.42 -18.04
C VAL A 349 -23.00 -10.85 -18.03
N ALA A 350 -22.50 -11.69 -17.11
CA ALA A 350 -22.90 -13.10 -17.02
C ALA A 350 -23.12 -13.60 -15.57
N GLY A 351 -24.14 -14.43 -15.35
CA GLY A 351 -24.46 -15.01 -14.04
C GLY A 351 -25.36 -14.12 -13.17
N GLU A 352 -25.43 -14.37 -11.86
CA GLU A 352 -26.28 -13.65 -10.89
C GLU A 352 -25.75 -12.25 -10.54
N ALA A 353 -25.57 -11.36 -11.52
CA ALA A 353 -24.87 -10.08 -11.35
C ALA A 353 -25.39 -9.19 -10.19
N VAL A 354 -26.69 -9.21 -9.90
CA VAL A 354 -27.30 -8.50 -8.77
C VAL A 354 -28.20 -9.45 -7.97
N ALA A 355 -27.97 -9.55 -6.66
CA ALA A 355 -28.82 -10.29 -5.73
C ALA A 355 -29.32 -9.38 -4.59
N GLY A 356 -30.64 -9.33 -4.35
CA GLY A 356 -31.18 -8.54 -3.23
C GLY A 356 -32.66 -8.71 -2.91
N GLU A 357 -33.09 -8.37 -1.70
CA GLU A 357 -34.51 -8.51 -1.30
C GLU A 357 -35.42 -7.56 -2.10
N ALA A 358 -34.97 -6.31 -2.31
CA ALA A 358 -35.67 -5.32 -3.13
C ALA A 358 -34.74 -4.72 -4.20
N VAL A 359 -35.07 -4.91 -5.48
CA VAL A 359 -34.31 -4.38 -6.63
C VAL A 359 -35.19 -3.43 -7.44
N ALA A 360 -34.72 -2.22 -7.71
CA ALA A 360 -35.48 -1.20 -8.44
C ALA A 360 -34.65 -0.43 -9.50
N GLY A 361 -35.26 -0.10 -10.64
CA GLY A 361 -34.60 0.64 -11.73
C GLY A 361 -33.79 -0.27 -12.66
N GLU A 362 -32.87 0.29 -13.45
CA GLU A 362 -32.05 -0.44 -14.45
C GLU A 362 -30.86 -1.16 -13.82
N ALA A 363 -31.11 -2.11 -12.91
CA ALA A 363 -30.09 -2.78 -12.07
C ALA A 363 -28.86 -3.35 -12.83
N VAL A 364 -29.05 -3.84 -14.06
CA VAL A 364 -27.97 -4.30 -14.93
C VAL A 364 -28.08 -3.64 -16.30
N ALA A 365 -27.03 -2.95 -16.75
CA ALA A 365 -26.93 -2.36 -18.07
C ALA A 365 -25.74 -2.95 -18.86
N GLY A 366 -25.98 -3.49 -20.07
CA GLY A 366 -24.88 -4.02 -20.88
C GLY A 366 -25.22 -4.45 -22.30
N GLU A 367 -24.24 -4.48 -23.20
CA GLU A 367 -24.45 -4.86 -24.61
C GLU A 367 -24.86 -6.34 -24.75
N ALA A 368 -24.23 -7.23 -23.97
CA ALA A 368 -24.54 -8.65 -23.91
C ALA A 368 -24.75 -9.13 -22.47
N VAL A 369 -25.97 -9.58 -22.13
CA VAL A 369 -26.34 -10.08 -20.80
C VAL A 369 -26.75 -11.55 -20.88
N ALA A 370 -26.17 -12.42 -20.05
CA ALA A 370 -26.44 -13.86 -20.04
C ALA A 370 -26.68 -14.43 -18.63
N GLY A 371 -27.67 -15.33 -18.50
CA GLY A 371 -28.00 -16.00 -17.22
C GLY A 371 -29.03 -15.25 -16.37
N GLU A 372 -29.12 -15.59 -15.08
CA GLU A 372 -30.03 -14.97 -14.10
C GLU A 372 -29.49 -13.64 -13.57
N ALA A 373 -29.34 -12.64 -14.44
CA ALA A 373 -28.63 -11.38 -14.16
C ALA A 373 -29.12 -10.61 -12.91
N VAL A 374 -30.40 -10.69 -12.58
CA VAL A 374 -30.99 -10.09 -11.37
C VAL A 374 -31.81 -11.14 -10.61
N ALA A 375 -31.52 -11.37 -9.33
CA ALA A 375 -32.27 -12.23 -8.44
C ALA A 375 -32.78 -11.44 -7.21
N GLY A 376 -34.09 -11.47 -6.94
CA GLY A 376 -34.63 -10.79 -5.76
C GLY A 376 -36.09 -11.08 -5.40
N GLU A 377 -36.48 -10.83 -4.13
CA GLU A 377 -37.85 -11.10 -3.69
C GLU A 377 -38.86 -10.12 -4.34
N ALA A 378 -38.50 -8.84 -4.44
CA ALA A 378 -39.29 -7.79 -5.08
C ALA A 378 -38.46 -7.02 -6.12
N VAL A 379 -38.81 -7.17 -7.41
CA VAL A 379 -38.13 -6.51 -8.53
C VAL A 379 -39.10 -5.54 -9.23
N ALA A 380 -38.72 -4.27 -9.36
CA ALA A 380 -39.55 -3.22 -9.96
C ALA A 380 -38.82 -2.40 -11.04
N GLY A 381 -39.50 -2.16 -12.18
CA GLY A 381 -38.95 -1.41 -13.32
C GLY A 381 -38.22 -2.29 -14.34
N GLU A 382 -37.50 -1.67 -15.29
CA GLU A 382 -36.72 -2.35 -16.32
C GLU A 382 -35.37 -2.83 -15.77
N ALA A 383 -35.40 -3.90 -14.95
CA ALA A 383 -34.25 -4.36 -14.17
C ALA A 383 -32.99 -4.75 -14.98
N VAL A 384 -33.14 -5.07 -16.26
CA VAL A 384 -32.04 -5.40 -17.17
C VAL A 384 -32.24 -4.65 -18.49
N ALA A 385 -31.29 -3.78 -18.84
CA ALA A 385 -31.25 -3.05 -20.10
C ALA A 385 -30.06 -3.54 -20.94
N GLY A 386 -30.33 -4.16 -22.10
CA GLY A 386 -29.26 -4.63 -22.98
C GLY A 386 -29.66 -4.94 -24.41
N GLU A 387 -28.69 -4.89 -25.33
CA GLU A 387 -28.94 -5.11 -26.77
C GLU A 387 -29.14 -6.60 -27.10
N ALA A 388 -28.45 -7.49 -26.38
CA ALA A 388 -28.55 -8.95 -26.53
C ALA A 388 -28.68 -9.65 -25.16
N VAL A 389 -29.88 -10.11 -24.82
CA VAL A 389 -30.19 -10.81 -23.56
C VAL A 389 -30.45 -12.29 -23.81
N ALA A 390 -29.77 -13.19 -23.08
CA ALA A 390 -29.92 -14.64 -23.20
C ALA A 390 -30.13 -15.33 -21.83
N GLY A 391 -31.19 -16.11 -21.67
CA GLY A 391 -31.56 -16.77 -20.41
C GLY A 391 -32.75 -16.11 -19.69
N GLU A 392 -33.02 -16.50 -18.45
CA GLU A 392 -34.01 -15.84 -17.58
C GLU A 392 -33.33 -14.64 -16.88
N ALA A 393 -33.29 -13.48 -17.52
CA ALA A 393 -32.49 -12.34 -17.04
C ALA A 393 -32.93 -11.74 -15.69
N VAL A 394 -34.16 -12.01 -15.26
CA VAL A 394 -34.71 -11.55 -13.97
C VAL A 394 -35.46 -12.71 -13.32
N ALA A 395 -35.09 -13.05 -12.08
CA ALA A 395 -35.75 -14.05 -11.25
C ALA A 395 -36.26 -13.40 -9.95
N GLY A 396 -37.55 -13.56 -9.62
CA GLY A 396 -38.10 -13.03 -8.37
C GLY A 396 -39.53 -13.47 -8.03
N GLU A 397 -39.89 -13.36 -6.75
CA GLU A 397 -41.23 -13.75 -6.27
C GLU A 397 -42.31 -12.75 -6.72
N ALA A 398 -41.96 -11.46 -6.81
CA ALA A 398 -42.82 -10.39 -7.32
C ALA A 398 -42.07 -9.49 -8.31
N VAL A 399 -42.36 -9.65 -9.61
CA VAL A 399 -41.80 -8.83 -10.69
C VAL A 399 -42.88 -7.89 -11.25
N ALA A 400 -42.65 -6.58 -11.18
CA ALA A 400 -43.52 -5.54 -11.74
C ALA A 400 -42.78 -4.74 -12.82
N GLY A 401 -43.19 -4.92 -14.08
CA GLY A 401 -42.62 -4.24 -15.25
C GLY A 401 -43.27 -2.91 -15.60
#